data_AF-A0A5M9K161-F1
#
_entry.id   AF-A0A5M9K161-F1
#
_cell.length_a   1.000
_cell.length_b   1.000
_cell.length_c   1.000
_cell.angle_alpha   90.00
_cell.angle_beta   90.00
_cell.angle_gamma   90.00
#
_symmetry.space_group_name_H-M   'P 1'
#
loop_
_entity.id
_entity.type
_entity.pdbx_description
1 polymer ?
#
loop_
_entity_poly.entity_id
_entity_poly.type
_entity_poly.pdbx_seq_one_letter_code
_entity_poly.pdbx_strand_id
1 'polypeptide(L)'
;MYLPSKFRRESTDGVSAAYEITYSKVISKGLRVPDVNCKIDRMYIISLLAYTYLLCYALAESYPGAPFPELLNPTPNNVSSCEQQPFMLRPTLRKMTNFNIEIVSDPVCPWCYIGKKNLDKAIETYQASHPEDTFTRSWKPFYVKPHSPLKGVPVLPNLRKQYGETMANIMTERVRGIGNNVGIKFKFEGKTGRTRDAHRLIQLGKTKSPEMQTRIVQELFSSYWEGDADITSHEDLTKAGVKAGLDEAEVREWLASDKGGKEVDEEAGAAHVNGVPNYRVGKYTVGGAQAPEAFLKIFNKYKAAENGEPEGWGSCMGQ
;
A
#
# COMPACT_ATOMS: atom_id res chain seq x y z
N MET A 1 23.35 45.84 -6.68
CA MET A 1 23.48 46.97 -7.63
C MET A 1 22.32 46.86 -8.63
N TYR A 2 21.71 47.98 -9.00
CA TYR A 2 20.38 48.17 -9.61
C TYR A 2 20.19 47.62 -11.06
N LEU A 3 18.99 47.05 -11.33
CA LEU A 3 18.01 47.11 -12.46
C LEU A 3 18.45 47.45 -13.93
N PRO A 4 17.67 47.16 -15.02
CA PRO A 4 16.21 46.93 -15.10
C PRO A 4 15.66 45.88 -16.10
N SER A 5 14.34 45.70 -16.02
CA SER A 5 13.42 45.01 -16.94
C SER A 5 13.19 45.75 -18.28
N LYS A 6 13.17 45.01 -19.40
CA LYS A 6 12.29 45.19 -20.58
C LYS A 6 12.66 44.15 -21.66
N PHE A 7 11.79 43.19 -21.94
CA PHE A 7 11.31 42.92 -23.31
C PHE A 7 10.07 42.03 -23.23
N ARG A 8 8.97 42.57 -23.73
CA ARG A 8 7.63 42.00 -23.80
C ARG A 8 7.39 41.63 -25.27
N ARG A 9 6.86 40.43 -25.51
CA ARG A 9 6.17 39.93 -26.73
C ARG A 9 6.73 40.38 -28.08
N GLU A 10 7.38 39.46 -28.78
CA GLU A 10 7.37 39.42 -30.25
C GLU A 10 7.18 37.98 -30.75
N SER A 11 6.16 37.87 -31.62
CA SER A 11 5.78 36.86 -32.62
C SER A 11 6.14 35.37 -32.46
N THR A 12 5.08 34.57 -32.58
CA THR A 12 5.00 33.14 -32.89
C THR A 12 5.60 32.74 -34.25
N ASP A 13 6.36 33.60 -34.92
CA ASP A 13 6.76 33.41 -36.32
C ASP A 13 8.18 32.83 -36.44
N GLY A 14 9.02 32.94 -35.40
CA GLY A 14 10.39 32.39 -35.39
C GLY A 14 10.45 30.87 -35.24
N VAL A 15 9.43 30.25 -34.63
CA VAL A 15 9.37 28.80 -34.47
C VAL A 15 8.94 28.14 -35.79
N SER A 16 8.13 28.79 -36.62
CA SER A 16 7.69 28.22 -37.90
C SER A 16 8.83 28.10 -38.92
N ALA A 17 9.76 29.06 -38.95
CA ALA A 17 10.86 29.09 -39.92
C ALA A 17 11.96 28.03 -39.64
N ALA A 18 12.23 27.74 -38.36
CA ALA A 18 13.19 26.69 -37.98
C ALA A 18 12.62 25.27 -38.26
N TYR A 19 11.29 25.11 -38.26
CA TYR A 19 10.63 23.84 -38.49
C TYR A 19 10.58 23.44 -39.97
N GLU A 20 10.37 24.37 -40.91
CA GLU A 20 10.40 24.05 -42.34
C GLU A 20 11.78 23.59 -42.83
N ILE A 21 12.85 24.19 -42.31
CA ILE A 21 14.24 23.84 -42.67
C ILE A 21 14.60 22.43 -42.17
N THR A 22 14.03 22.01 -41.04
CA THR A 22 14.27 20.69 -40.45
C THR A 22 13.45 19.61 -41.14
N TYR A 23 12.21 19.93 -41.55
CA TYR A 23 11.33 18.98 -42.25
C TYR A 23 11.83 18.63 -43.66
N SER A 24 12.34 19.61 -44.43
CA SER A 24 12.82 19.36 -45.79
C SER A 24 14.10 18.52 -45.83
N LYS A 25 14.99 18.67 -44.82
CA LYS A 25 16.23 17.88 -44.68
C LYS A 25 16.00 16.43 -44.24
N VAL A 26 14.91 16.15 -43.51
CA VAL A 26 14.54 14.78 -43.09
C VAL A 26 13.93 14.00 -44.25
N ILE A 27 13.10 14.65 -45.09
CA ILE A 27 12.52 14.03 -46.29
C ILE A 27 13.57 13.82 -47.39
N SER A 28 14.53 14.73 -47.56
CA SER A 28 15.60 14.59 -48.56
C SER A 28 16.56 13.41 -48.30
N LYS A 29 16.48 12.76 -47.13
CA LYS A 29 17.27 11.59 -46.76
C LYS A 29 16.48 10.26 -46.73
N GLY A 30 15.24 10.26 -47.22
CA GLY A 30 14.48 9.01 -47.49
C GLY A 30 13.82 8.33 -46.29
N LEU A 31 13.70 9.01 -45.14
CA LEU A 31 13.00 8.48 -43.97
C LEU A 31 11.47 8.62 -44.13
N ARG A 32 10.76 7.48 -44.19
CA ARG A 32 9.29 7.44 -44.13
C ARG A 32 8.84 7.59 -42.67
N VAL A 33 8.12 8.68 -42.37
CA VAL A 33 7.46 8.88 -41.08
C VAL A 33 6.14 8.09 -41.09
N PRO A 34 5.85 7.24 -40.09
CA PRO A 34 4.59 6.50 -40.04
C PRO A 34 3.40 7.46 -39.87
N ASP A 35 2.29 7.13 -40.52
CA ASP A 35 1.08 7.95 -40.54
C ASP A 35 0.28 7.79 -39.23
N VAL A 36 0.68 8.53 -38.20
CA VAL A 36 -0.02 8.58 -36.90
C VAL A 36 -1.10 9.68 -36.93
N ASN A 37 -2.35 9.26 -36.76
CA ASN A 37 -3.56 10.09 -36.98
C ASN A 37 -3.95 10.97 -35.76
N CYS A 38 -2.99 11.32 -34.89
CA CYS A 38 -3.22 12.17 -33.72
C CYS A 38 -2.14 13.27 -33.65
N LYS A 39 -2.55 14.55 -33.67
CA LYS A 39 -1.64 15.72 -33.72
C LYS A 39 -0.69 15.80 -32.51
N ILE A 40 -1.07 15.25 -31.35
CA ILE A 40 -0.30 15.33 -30.11
C ILE A 40 0.84 14.30 -30.09
N ASP A 41 0.62 13.08 -30.61
CA ASP A 41 1.64 12.02 -30.66
C ASP A 41 2.72 12.28 -31.72
N ARG A 42 2.37 12.93 -32.84
CA ARG A 42 3.35 13.34 -33.86
C ARG A 42 4.42 14.27 -33.30
N MET A 43 4.04 15.24 -32.46
CA MET A 43 4.98 16.18 -31.85
C MET A 43 5.93 15.49 -30.86
N TYR A 44 5.41 14.56 -30.06
CA TYR A 44 6.19 13.89 -29.03
C TYR A 44 7.24 12.93 -29.62
N ILE A 45 6.85 12.15 -30.64
CA ILE A 45 7.75 11.20 -31.31
C ILE A 45 8.84 11.92 -32.10
N ILE A 46 8.50 13.02 -32.79
CA ILE A 46 9.48 13.84 -33.51
C ILE A 46 10.46 14.51 -32.53
N SER A 47 9.97 14.97 -31.37
CA SER A 47 10.82 15.52 -30.32
C SER A 47 11.79 14.48 -29.74
N LEU A 48 11.33 13.25 -29.51
CA LEU A 48 12.16 12.15 -29.01
C LEU A 48 13.26 11.74 -30.02
N LEU A 49 12.91 11.66 -31.30
CA LEU A 49 13.87 11.32 -32.36
C LEU A 49 14.89 12.44 -32.61
N ALA A 50 14.47 13.71 -32.49
CA ALA A 50 15.37 14.85 -32.56
C ALA A 50 16.33 14.87 -31.36
N TYR A 51 15.83 14.56 -30.15
CA TYR A 51 16.63 14.55 -28.93
C TYR A 51 17.66 13.42 -28.93
N THR A 52 17.30 12.21 -29.39
CA THR A 52 18.25 11.11 -29.55
C THR A 52 19.30 11.40 -30.63
N TYR A 53 18.92 12.05 -31.72
CA TYR A 53 19.87 12.46 -32.76
C TYR A 53 20.86 13.53 -32.25
N LEU A 54 20.38 14.52 -31.49
CA LEU A 54 21.21 15.53 -30.83
C LEU A 54 22.15 14.94 -29.78
N LEU A 55 21.68 13.96 -29.00
CA LEU A 55 22.51 13.21 -28.05
C LEU A 55 23.60 12.37 -28.75
N CYS A 56 23.27 11.69 -29.85
CA CYS A 56 24.27 10.97 -30.65
C CYS A 56 25.30 11.91 -31.29
N TYR A 57 24.89 13.11 -31.71
CA TYR A 57 25.79 14.11 -32.29
C TYR A 57 26.73 14.73 -31.23
N ALA A 58 26.19 15.06 -30.05
CA ALA A 58 26.98 15.59 -28.92
C ALA A 58 28.00 14.55 -28.38
N LEU A 59 27.64 13.26 -28.42
CA LEU A 59 28.56 12.18 -28.06
C LEU A 59 29.67 11.97 -29.12
N ALA A 60 29.37 12.23 -30.40
CA ALA A 60 30.36 12.14 -31.48
C ALA A 60 31.41 13.26 -31.47
N GLU A 61 31.09 14.45 -30.96
CA GLU A 61 32.06 15.54 -30.79
C GLU A 61 33.01 15.34 -29.60
N SER A 62 32.68 14.43 -28.67
CA SER A 62 33.46 14.20 -27.45
C SER A 62 34.60 13.17 -27.60
N TYR A 63 34.68 12.45 -28.74
CA TYR A 63 35.69 11.42 -29.00
C TYR A 63 36.19 11.44 -30.46
N PRO A 64 37.27 12.15 -30.79
CA PRO A 64 37.87 12.08 -32.12
C PRO A 64 38.66 10.77 -32.24
N GLY A 65 38.12 9.76 -32.93
CA GLY A 65 38.90 8.56 -33.30
C GLY A 65 38.18 7.21 -33.42
N ALA A 66 36.85 7.12 -33.27
CA ALA A 66 36.17 5.85 -33.51
C ALA A 66 35.96 5.61 -35.03
N PRO A 67 36.40 4.47 -35.60
CA PRO A 67 36.13 4.15 -36.99
C PRO A 67 34.64 3.88 -37.21
N PHE A 68 34.08 4.47 -38.27
CA PHE A 68 32.74 4.14 -38.75
C PHE A 68 32.67 2.64 -39.11
N PRO A 69 31.64 1.89 -38.68
CA PRO A 69 31.40 0.57 -39.23
C PRO A 69 30.96 0.71 -40.68
N GLU A 70 31.71 0.07 -41.57
CA GLU A 70 31.43 -0.10 -42.99
C GLU A 70 30.08 -0.82 -43.16
N LEU A 71 29.10 -0.13 -43.76
CA LEU A 71 27.79 -0.68 -44.07
C LEU A 71 27.95 -1.73 -45.18
N LEU A 72 27.94 -3.00 -44.79
CA LEU A 72 27.81 -4.13 -45.71
C LEU A 72 26.50 -4.00 -46.50
N ASN A 73 26.61 -3.91 -47.82
CA ASN A 73 25.48 -4.02 -48.74
C ASN A 73 24.92 -5.46 -48.72
N PRO A 74 23.64 -5.69 -48.41
CA PRO A 74 23.04 -7.00 -48.56
C PRO A 74 22.62 -7.22 -50.01
N THR A 75 23.12 -8.31 -50.62
CA THR A 75 22.59 -8.83 -51.89
C THR A 75 21.21 -9.47 -51.68
N PRO A 76 20.30 -9.40 -52.67
CA PRO A 76 18.97 -9.97 -52.54
C PRO A 76 19.06 -11.45 -52.85
N ASN A 77 18.96 -12.32 -51.84
CA ASN A 77 18.36 -13.67 -51.91
C ASN A 77 18.71 -14.48 -50.65
N ASN A 78 17.94 -14.28 -49.57
CA ASN A 78 17.45 -15.37 -48.71
C ASN A 78 16.58 -14.75 -47.60
N VAL A 79 15.28 -14.65 -47.83
CA VAL A 79 14.31 -14.39 -46.77
C VAL A 79 13.74 -15.75 -46.37
N SER A 80 14.44 -16.46 -45.48
CA SER A 80 13.80 -17.47 -44.66
C SER A 80 13.16 -16.78 -43.45
N SER A 81 11.93 -17.18 -43.19
CA SER A 81 11.03 -16.73 -42.13
C SER A 81 11.72 -16.33 -40.82
N CYS A 82 11.74 -15.03 -40.54
CA CYS A 82 11.76 -14.54 -39.18
C CYS A 82 10.64 -13.50 -39.09
N GLU A 83 9.48 -13.95 -38.60
CA GLU A 83 8.34 -13.12 -38.25
C GLU A 83 8.80 -12.05 -37.26
N GLN A 84 9.14 -10.86 -37.76
CA GLN A 84 9.21 -9.66 -36.96
C GLN A 84 7.77 -9.29 -36.60
N GLN A 85 7.26 -9.88 -35.53
CA GLN A 85 6.09 -9.31 -34.87
C GLN A 85 6.49 -7.93 -34.35
N PRO A 86 5.82 -6.84 -34.77
CA PRO A 86 6.09 -5.54 -34.22
C PRO A 86 5.80 -5.60 -32.72
N PHE A 87 6.79 -5.23 -31.91
CA PHE A 87 6.63 -4.93 -30.49
C PHE A 87 5.73 -3.69 -30.39
N MET A 88 4.44 -3.89 -30.66
CA MET A 88 3.41 -2.95 -30.26
C MET A 88 3.55 -2.86 -28.75
N LEU A 89 3.96 -1.68 -28.27
CA LEU A 89 3.70 -1.25 -26.91
C LEU A 89 2.18 -1.35 -26.74
N ARG A 90 1.71 -2.54 -26.34
CA ARG A 90 0.36 -2.70 -25.81
C ARG A 90 0.31 -1.70 -24.67
N PRO A 91 -0.60 -0.71 -24.69
CA PRO A 91 -0.94 -0.02 -23.47
C PRO A 91 -1.39 -1.14 -22.54
N THR A 92 -0.56 -1.52 -21.57
CA THR A 92 -1.02 -2.40 -20.52
C THR A 92 -2.06 -1.55 -19.81
N LEU A 93 -3.34 -1.81 -20.11
CA LEU A 93 -4.43 -1.41 -19.25
C LEU A 93 -4.04 -1.92 -17.87
N ARG A 94 -3.48 -1.04 -17.03
CA ARG A 94 -3.12 -1.38 -15.66
C ARG A 94 -4.41 -1.81 -15.02
N LYS A 95 -4.53 -3.11 -14.79
CA LYS A 95 -5.71 -3.69 -14.18
C LYS A 95 -5.83 -3.07 -12.79
N MET A 96 -7.00 -2.52 -12.50
CA MET A 96 -7.32 -2.07 -11.16
C MET A 96 -7.39 -3.30 -10.25
N THR A 97 -6.60 -3.29 -9.19
CA THR A 97 -6.55 -4.38 -8.21
C THR A 97 -7.31 -3.95 -6.95
N ASN A 98 -8.16 -4.84 -6.42
CA ASN A 98 -8.65 -4.73 -5.06
C ASN A 98 -7.90 -5.73 -4.16
N PHE A 99 -7.09 -5.21 -3.25
CA PHE A 99 -6.37 -6.00 -2.26
C PHE A 99 -7.31 -6.35 -1.11
N ASN A 100 -7.79 -7.59 -1.09
CA ASN A 100 -8.53 -8.14 0.03
C ASN A 100 -7.53 -8.63 1.10
N ILE A 101 -7.43 -7.89 2.20
CA ILE A 101 -6.54 -8.18 3.31
C ILE A 101 -7.35 -8.76 4.47
N GLU A 102 -7.13 -10.02 4.77
CA GLU A 102 -7.63 -10.62 6.00
C GLU A 102 -6.62 -10.39 7.13
N ILE A 103 -7.14 -9.99 8.30
CA ILE A 103 -6.33 -9.58 9.43
C ILE A 103 -6.81 -10.32 10.68
N VAL A 104 -6.04 -11.28 11.16
CA VAL A 104 -6.30 -11.95 12.43
C VAL A 104 -5.69 -11.12 13.55
N SER A 105 -6.50 -10.68 14.50
CA SER A 105 -6.11 -9.67 15.50
C SER A 105 -6.86 -9.83 16.82
N ASP A 106 -6.33 -9.20 17.89
CA ASP A 106 -6.98 -9.09 19.20
C ASP A 106 -6.76 -7.67 19.75
N PRO A 107 -7.81 -6.94 20.19
CA PRO A 107 -7.69 -5.58 20.71
C PRO A 107 -6.69 -5.43 21.87
N VAL A 108 -6.51 -6.46 22.69
CA VAL A 108 -5.57 -6.48 23.83
C VAL A 108 -4.13 -6.83 23.47
N CYS A 109 -3.83 -7.03 22.19
CA CYS A 109 -2.45 -7.23 21.73
C CYS A 109 -1.83 -5.91 21.24
N PRO A 110 -0.77 -5.39 21.89
CA PRO A 110 -0.18 -4.11 21.51
C PRO A 110 0.48 -4.17 20.12
N TRP A 111 1.02 -5.33 19.76
CA TRP A 111 1.59 -5.57 18.43
C TRP A 111 0.53 -5.53 17.32
N CYS A 112 -0.73 -5.87 17.62
CA CYS A 112 -1.80 -5.71 16.66
C CYS A 112 -2.05 -4.24 16.32
N TYR A 113 -1.96 -3.33 17.32
CA TYR A 113 -2.13 -1.91 17.06
C TYR A 113 -0.97 -1.32 16.26
N ILE A 114 0.28 -1.67 16.63
CA ILE A 114 1.48 -1.28 15.87
C ILE A 114 1.40 -1.79 14.43
N GLY A 115 1.04 -3.07 14.27
CA GLY A 115 0.90 -3.70 12.96
C GLY A 115 -0.17 -3.02 12.10
N LYS A 116 -1.30 -2.63 12.70
CA LYS A 116 -2.33 -1.84 12.01
C LYS A 116 -1.76 -0.51 11.49
N LYS A 117 -1.02 0.25 12.31
CA LYS A 117 -0.40 1.51 11.87
C LYS A 117 0.59 1.31 10.74
N ASN A 118 1.39 0.25 10.80
CA ASN A 118 2.33 -0.09 9.72
C ASN A 118 1.61 -0.49 8.43
N LEU A 119 0.53 -1.26 8.53
CA LEU A 119 -0.31 -1.62 7.39
C LEU A 119 -0.96 -0.36 6.78
N ASP A 120 -1.55 0.51 7.60
CA ASP A 120 -2.15 1.77 7.15
C ASP A 120 -1.12 2.62 6.40
N LYS A 121 0.12 2.71 6.92
CA LYS A 121 1.19 3.45 6.26
C LYS A 121 1.63 2.81 4.94
N ALA A 122 1.66 1.49 4.86
CA ALA A 122 1.97 0.77 3.62
C ALA A 122 0.90 0.99 2.56
N ILE A 123 -0.39 0.95 2.95
CA ILE A 123 -1.51 1.24 2.05
C ILE A 123 -1.42 2.67 1.51
N GLU A 124 -1.22 3.66 2.39
CA GLU A 124 -1.05 5.07 1.99
C GLU A 124 0.11 5.23 0.99
N THR A 125 1.27 4.65 1.30
CA THR A 125 2.46 4.70 0.44
C THR A 125 2.21 4.04 -0.91
N TYR A 126 1.50 2.91 -0.92
CA TYR A 126 1.19 2.19 -2.15
C TYR A 126 0.25 3.00 -3.04
N GLN A 127 -0.85 3.51 -2.48
CA GLN A 127 -1.88 4.27 -3.20
C GLN A 127 -1.35 5.59 -3.77
N ALA A 128 -0.32 6.19 -3.16
CA ALA A 128 0.36 7.36 -3.73
C ALA A 128 0.94 7.10 -5.14
N SER A 129 1.27 5.84 -5.46
CA SER A 129 1.78 5.41 -6.78
C SER A 129 0.78 4.62 -7.62
N HIS A 130 -0.31 4.15 -7.01
CA HIS A 130 -1.38 3.35 -7.64
C HIS A 130 -2.76 3.81 -7.14
N PRO A 131 -3.18 5.06 -7.49
CA PRO A 131 -4.42 5.64 -6.97
C PRO A 131 -5.68 4.90 -7.41
N GLU A 132 -5.59 4.10 -8.49
CA GLU A 132 -6.67 3.28 -9.00
C GLU A 132 -6.91 1.99 -8.19
N ASP A 133 -5.93 1.56 -7.40
CA ASP A 133 -6.05 0.34 -6.61
C ASP A 133 -6.73 0.59 -5.26
N THR A 134 -7.49 -0.40 -4.82
CA THR A 134 -8.31 -0.33 -3.61
C THR A 134 -7.92 -1.41 -2.61
N PHE A 135 -8.27 -1.19 -1.34
CA PHE A 135 -7.94 -2.08 -0.24
C PHE A 135 -9.18 -2.36 0.60
N THR A 136 -9.55 -3.63 0.68
CA THR A 136 -10.65 -4.10 1.53
C THR A 136 -10.05 -4.87 2.71
N ARG A 137 -10.39 -4.48 3.94
CA ARG A 137 -9.87 -5.12 5.16
C ARG A 137 -10.95 -5.94 5.84
N SER A 138 -10.66 -7.21 6.13
CA SER A 138 -11.53 -8.09 6.91
C SER A 138 -10.83 -8.49 8.20
N TRP A 139 -11.34 -8.02 9.33
CA TRP A 139 -10.80 -8.37 10.64
C TRP A 139 -11.41 -9.68 11.15
N LYS A 140 -10.55 -10.58 11.62
CA LYS A 140 -10.90 -11.89 12.16
C LYS A 140 -10.50 -11.97 13.63
N PRO A 141 -11.37 -12.53 14.49
CA PRO A 141 -11.11 -12.58 15.92
C PRO A 141 -10.01 -13.58 16.26
N PHE A 142 -9.27 -13.26 17.32
CA PHE A 142 -8.35 -14.18 17.97
C PHE A 142 -8.37 -13.86 19.46
N TYR A 143 -8.36 -14.89 20.31
CA TYR A 143 -8.31 -14.73 21.75
C TYR A 143 -6.90 -15.03 22.24
N VAL A 144 -6.08 -14.00 22.47
CA VAL A 144 -4.69 -14.17 22.94
C VAL A 144 -4.66 -14.82 24.32
N LYS A 145 -5.66 -14.50 25.17
CA LYS A 145 -5.81 -15.08 26.50
C LYS A 145 -7.28 -15.51 26.71
N PRO A 146 -7.70 -16.68 26.18
CA PRO A 146 -9.10 -17.10 26.21
C PRO A 146 -9.63 -17.34 27.63
N HIS A 147 -8.74 -17.66 28.58
CA HIS A 147 -9.06 -17.89 29.99
C HIS A 147 -8.87 -16.64 30.87
N SER A 148 -8.80 -15.45 30.27
CA SER A 148 -8.74 -14.20 31.05
C SER A 148 -10.02 -13.96 31.85
N PRO A 149 -9.94 -13.21 32.97
CA PRO A 149 -11.10 -12.90 33.79
C PRO A 149 -12.23 -12.22 33.00
N LEU A 150 -13.48 -12.53 33.37
CA LEU A 150 -14.65 -11.87 32.79
C LEU A 150 -14.74 -10.39 33.19
N LYS A 151 -14.33 -10.08 34.43
CA LYS A 151 -14.23 -8.71 34.93
C LYS A 151 -12.83 -8.17 34.67
N GLY A 152 -12.75 -6.99 34.08
CA GLY A 152 -11.49 -6.31 33.78
C GLY A 152 -10.60 -6.15 35.01
N VAL A 153 -9.31 -6.45 34.83
CA VAL A 153 -8.25 -6.22 35.81
C VAL A 153 -7.26 -5.19 35.28
N PRO A 154 -6.67 -4.32 36.13
CA PRO A 154 -5.71 -3.32 35.68
C PRO A 154 -4.54 -3.92 34.90
N VAL A 155 -4.21 -3.35 33.74
CA VAL A 155 -3.21 -3.90 32.80
C VAL A 155 -1.83 -4.06 33.44
N LEU A 156 -1.25 -2.97 33.97
CA LEU A 156 0.10 -3.00 34.54
C LEU A 156 0.23 -3.91 35.77
N PRO A 157 -0.64 -3.84 36.79
CA PRO A 157 -0.63 -4.79 37.90
C PRO A 157 -0.73 -6.25 37.45
N ASN A 158 -1.58 -6.55 36.46
CA ASN A 158 -1.72 -7.89 35.93
C ASN A 158 -0.46 -8.37 35.18
N LEU A 159 0.18 -7.50 34.39
CA LEU A 159 1.46 -7.82 33.74
C LEU A 159 2.58 -8.08 34.76
N ARG A 160 2.70 -7.23 35.79
CA ARG A 160 3.67 -7.39 36.88
C ARG A 160 3.46 -8.70 37.64
N LYS A 161 2.20 -9.08 37.89
CA LYS A 161 1.88 -10.38 38.50
C LYS A 161 2.32 -11.56 37.63
N GLN A 162 2.20 -11.46 36.32
CA GLN A 162 2.50 -12.56 35.39
C GLN A 162 4.00 -12.72 35.09
N TYR A 163 4.72 -11.61 34.96
CA TYR A 163 6.11 -11.61 34.46
C TYR A 163 7.13 -11.06 35.47
N GLY A 164 6.68 -10.51 36.59
CA GLY A 164 7.52 -9.78 37.54
C GLY A 164 7.74 -8.32 37.15
N GLU A 165 8.14 -7.49 38.12
CA GLU A 165 8.29 -6.04 37.97
C GLU A 165 9.27 -5.67 36.84
N THR A 166 10.48 -6.25 36.86
CA THR A 166 11.54 -5.95 35.91
C THR A 166 11.13 -6.28 34.47
N MET A 167 10.60 -7.49 34.23
CA MET A 167 10.21 -7.89 32.87
C MET A 167 8.98 -7.12 32.38
N ALA A 168 8.01 -6.84 33.25
CA ALA A 168 6.87 -6.01 32.88
C ALA A 168 7.33 -4.63 32.40
N ASN A 169 8.25 -3.98 33.13
CA ASN A 169 8.80 -2.67 32.74
C ASN A 169 9.58 -2.74 31.41
N ILE A 170 10.42 -3.76 31.20
CA ILE A 170 11.13 -3.95 29.93
C ILE A 170 10.14 -4.11 28.76
N MET A 171 9.10 -4.93 28.94
CA MET A 171 8.09 -5.18 27.91
C MET A 171 7.31 -3.90 27.58
N THR A 172 6.85 -3.16 28.59
CA THR A 172 6.06 -1.95 28.38
C THR A 172 6.89 -0.83 27.76
N GLU A 173 8.14 -0.64 28.20
CA GLU A 173 9.03 0.38 27.62
C GLU A 173 9.41 0.06 26.18
N ARG A 174 9.66 -1.22 25.87
CA ARG A 174 9.88 -1.64 24.48
C ARG A 174 8.68 -1.30 23.59
N VAL A 175 7.47 -1.61 24.05
CA VAL A 175 6.23 -1.33 23.32
C VAL A 175 6.00 0.18 23.18
N ARG A 176 6.26 0.98 24.23
CA ARG A 176 6.19 2.45 24.16
C ARG A 176 7.18 3.01 23.15
N GLY A 177 8.44 2.58 23.20
CA GLY A 177 9.48 3.04 22.27
C GLY A 177 9.11 2.77 20.81
N ILE A 178 8.66 1.55 20.50
CA ILE A 178 8.24 1.19 19.14
C ILE A 178 6.95 1.91 18.75
N GLY A 179 5.98 1.99 19.67
CA GLY A 179 4.70 2.68 19.47
C GLY A 179 4.89 4.14 19.10
N ASN A 180 5.78 4.85 19.80
CA ASN A 180 6.08 6.26 19.53
C ASN A 180 6.56 6.48 18.09
N ASN A 181 7.38 5.58 17.55
CA ASN A 181 7.87 5.66 16.17
C ASN A 181 6.75 5.55 15.12
N VAL A 182 5.62 4.95 15.48
CA VAL A 182 4.42 4.81 14.62
C VAL A 182 3.26 5.69 15.09
N GLY A 183 3.52 6.66 15.96
CA GLY A 183 2.56 7.64 16.44
C GLY A 183 1.54 7.13 17.47
N ILE A 184 1.82 6.03 18.17
CA ILE A 184 0.98 5.49 19.24
C ILE A 184 1.56 5.87 20.61
N LYS A 185 0.74 6.47 21.47
CA LYS A 185 1.12 6.81 22.85
C LYS A 185 0.58 5.78 23.85
N PHE A 186 1.28 4.66 24.02
CA PHE A 186 0.86 3.60 24.93
C PHE A 186 0.88 4.02 26.41
N LYS A 187 -0.29 4.04 27.06
CA LYS A 187 -0.44 4.38 28.48
C LYS A 187 -0.43 3.18 29.42
N PHE A 188 -1.11 2.09 29.04
CA PHE A 188 -1.34 0.90 29.88
C PHE A 188 -2.19 1.18 31.15
N GLU A 189 -3.04 2.21 31.11
CA GLU A 189 -3.87 2.64 32.25
C GLU A 189 -5.22 1.92 32.32
N GLY A 190 -5.63 1.25 31.23
CA GLY A 190 -6.90 0.54 31.15
C GLY A 190 -6.96 -0.79 31.90
N LYS A 191 -8.04 -1.53 31.62
CA LYS A 191 -8.30 -2.85 32.22
C LYS A 191 -8.43 -3.94 31.16
N THR A 192 -7.74 -5.05 31.38
CA THR A 192 -7.70 -6.22 30.49
C THR A 192 -8.53 -7.36 31.03
N GLY A 193 -9.05 -8.20 30.15
CA GLY A 193 -9.85 -9.37 30.48
C GLY A 193 -10.21 -10.14 29.21
N ARG A 194 -11.29 -10.92 29.26
CA ARG A 194 -11.79 -11.67 28.11
C ARG A 194 -12.26 -10.70 27.01
N THR A 195 -11.77 -10.87 25.78
CA THR A 195 -12.03 -9.94 24.66
C THR A 195 -13.22 -10.31 23.77
N ARG A 196 -13.99 -11.35 24.13
CA ARG A 196 -15.10 -11.83 23.30
C ARG A 196 -16.10 -10.74 22.96
N ASP A 197 -16.52 -9.92 23.93
CA ASP A 197 -17.49 -8.85 23.65
C ASP A 197 -16.90 -7.71 22.81
N ALA A 198 -15.60 -7.42 22.93
CA ALA A 198 -14.92 -6.51 22.02
C ALA A 198 -14.91 -7.06 20.58
N HIS A 199 -14.67 -8.36 20.41
CA HIS A 199 -14.80 -9.03 19.10
C HIS A 199 -16.23 -9.04 18.59
N ARG A 200 -17.23 -9.19 19.47
CA ARG A 200 -18.66 -9.07 19.08
C ARG A 200 -19.00 -7.67 18.61
N LEU A 201 -18.42 -6.61 19.19
CA LEU A 201 -18.57 -5.26 18.69
C LEU A 201 -17.92 -5.09 17.29
N ILE A 202 -16.75 -5.67 17.08
CA ILE A 202 -16.11 -5.70 15.75
C ILE A 202 -17.01 -6.44 14.75
N GLN A 203 -17.64 -7.54 15.16
CA GLN A 203 -18.60 -8.29 14.35
C GLN A 203 -19.83 -7.45 14.01
N LEU A 204 -20.36 -6.64 14.93
CA LEU A 204 -21.42 -5.68 14.62
C LEU A 204 -20.97 -4.72 13.51
N GLY A 205 -19.78 -4.14 13.59
CA GLY A 205 -19.24 -3.28 12.52
C GLY A 205 -19.14 -3.99 11.18
N LYS A 206 -18.73 -5.26 11.17
CA LYS A 206 -18.66 -6.11 9.97
C LYS A 206 -20.02 -6.27 9.30
N THR A 207 -21.12 -6.35 10.07
CA THR A 207 -22.48 -6.41 9.48
C THR A 207 -22.88 -5.13 8.75
N LYS A 208 -22.20 -4.00 9.03
CA LYS A 208 -22.45 -2.71 8.39
C LYS A 208 -21.60 -2.52 7.13
N SER A 209 -20.27 -2.59 7.28
CA SER A 209 -19.33 -2.57 6.16
C SER A 209 -17.89 -2.93 6.62
N PRO A 210 -16.99 -3.32 5.70
CA PRO A 210 -15.56 -3.52 6.01
C PRO A 210 -14.89 -2.27 6.63
N GLU A 211 -15.29 -1.07 6.18
CA GLU A 211 -14.79 0.20 6.69
C GLU A 211 -15.29 0.46 8.10
N MET A 212 -16.58 0.18 8.39
CA MET A 212 -17.12 0.29 9.74
C MET A 212 -16.42 -0.68 10.69
N GLN A 213 -16.19 -1.93 10.27
CA GLN A 213 -15.40 -2.89 11.04
C GLN A 213 -14.02 -2.32 11.39
N THR A 214 -13.32 -1.74 10.41
CA THR A 214 -12.00 -1.15 10.62
C THR A 214 -12.04 0.06 11.55
N ARG A 215 -13.06 0.93 11.45
CA ARG A 215 -13.23 2.07 12.36
C ARG A 215 -13.40 1.63 13.81
N ILE A 216 -14.23 0.62 14.07
CA ILE A 216 -14.39 0.06 15.42
C ILE A 216 -13.07 -0.47 15.96
N VAL A 217 -12.31 -1.23 15.15
CA VAL A 217 -10.99 -1.72 15.56
C VAL A 217 -10.04 -0.56 15.92
N GLN A 218 -10.04 0.52 15.13
CA GLN A 218 -9.24 1.70 15.42
C GLN A 218 -9.66 2.37 16.75
N GLU A 219 -10.98 2.50 17.00
CA GLU A 219 -11.47 3.10 18.24
C GLU A 219 -11.18 2.24 19.47
N LEU A 220 -11.35 0.92 19.37
CA LEU A 220 -10.99 -0.01 20.45
C LEU A 220 -9.49 0.05 20.76
N PHE A 221 -8.62 0.08 19.75
CA PHE A 221 -7.20 0.23 20.00
C PHE A 221 -6.86 1.56 20.66
N SER A 222 -7.40 2.67 20.16
CA SER A 222 -7.07 3.99 20.69
C SER A 222 -7.61 4.18 22.11
N SER A 223 -8.87 3.82 22.38
CA SER A 223 -9.47 3.96 23.72
C SER A 223 -8.77 3.09 24.77
N TYR A 224 -8.33 1.89 24.39
CA TYR A 224 -7.69 0.95 25.31
C TYR A 224 -6.20 1.24 25.53
N TRP A 225 -5.44 1.51 24.47
CA TRP A 225 -3.99 1.66 24.56
C TRP A 225 -3.52 3.08 24.82
N GLU A 226 -4.21 4.07 24.28
CA GLU A 226 -3.89 5.50 24.43
C GLU A 226 -4.81 6.19 25.45
N GLY A 227 -5.88 5.52 25.85
CA GLY A 227 -6.75 5.88 26.98
C GLY A 227 -6.60 4.90 28.14
N ASP A 228 -7.71 4.75 28.86
CA ASP A 228 -7.86 4.01 30.11
C ASP A 228 -9.08 3.07 30.06
N ALA A 229 -9.59 2.76 28.87
CA ALA A 229 -10.80 1.96 28.71
C ALA A 229 -10.66 0.55 29.30
N ASP A 230 -11.77 0.02 29.82
CA ASP A 230 -11.90 -1.39 30.18
C ASP A 230 -12.44 -2.19 28.99
N ILE A 231 -11.63 -3.10 28.45
CA ILE A 231 -12.00 -3.90 27.28
C ILE A 231 -13.16 -4.88 27.54
N THR A 232 -13.49 -5.10 28.82
CA THR A 232 -14.61 -5.96 29.26
C THR A 232 -15.87 -5.16 29.59
N SER A 233 -15.78 -3.82 29.65
CA SER A 233 -16.91 -2.97 30.02
C SER A 233 -17.80 -2.69 28.82
N HIS A 234 -19.06 -3.11 28.90
CA HIS A 234 -20.05 -2.76 27.86
C HIS A 234 -20.22 -1.26 27.69
N GLU A 235 -20.02 -0.48 28.75
CA GLU A 235 -20.08 0.99 28.68
C GLU A 235 -18.95 1.55 27.81
N ASP A 236 -17.71 1.10 28.02
CA ASP A 236 -16.56 1.60 27.25
C ASP A 236 -16.55 1.05 25.82
N LEU A 237 -17.01 -0.19 25.63
CA LEU A 237 -17.26 -0.75 24.30
C LEU A 237 -18.34 0.06 23.56
N THR A 238 -19.41 0.48 24.25
CA THR A 238 -20.44 1.34 23.68
C THR A 238 -19.86 2.68 23.25
N LYS A 239 -19.07 3.34 24.12
CA LYS A 239 -18.39 4.60 23.76
C LYS A 239 -17.51 4.45 22.52
N ALA A 240 -16.76 3.35 22.41
CA ALA A 240 -15.93 3.07 21.24
C ALA A 240 -16.76 2.85 19.96
N GLY A 241 -17.87 2.12 20.05
CA GLY A 241 -18.79 1.90 18.94
C GLY A 241 -19.43 3.20 18.44
N VAL A 242 -19.91 4.05 19.36
CA VAL A 242 -20.49 5.37 19.03
C VAL A 242 -19.46 6.28 18.38
N LYS A 243 -18.23 6.33 18.93
CA LYS A 243 -17.15 7.13 18.35
C LYS A 243 -16.74 6.66 16.94
N ALA A 244 -16.90 5.36 16.64
CA ALA A 244 -16.71 4.82 15.28
C ALA A 244 -17.87 5.14 14.32
N GLY A 245 -18.98 5.68 14.83
CA GLY A 245 -20.16 6.11 14.07
C GLY A 245 -21.34 5.13 14.10
N LEU A 246 -21.40 4.20 15.06
CA LEU A 246 -22.60 3.38 15.28
C LEU A 246 -23.64 4.11 16.14
N ASP A 247 -24.89 3.67 16.02
CA ASP A 247 -25.97 4.10 16.91
C ASP A 247 -25.77 3.52 18.33
N GLU A 248 -25.95 4.35 19.35
CA GLU A 248 -25.71 3.94 20.74
C GLU A 248 -26.69 2.85 21.20
N ALA A 249 -27.97 2.97 20.85
CA ALA A 249 -28.99 2.01 21.28
C ALA A 249 -28.74 0.64 20.65
N GLU A 250 -28.38 0.62 19.37
CA GLU A 250 -27.99 -0.61 18.67
C GLU A 250 -26.80 -1.31 19.34
N VAL A 251 -25.74 -0.56 19.68
CA VAL A 251 -24.56 -1.13 20.33
C VAL A 251 -24.90 -1.70 21.71
N ARG A 252 -25.69 -0.97 22.50
CA ARG A 252 -26.11 -1.43 23.83
C ARG A 252 -26.96 -2.70 23.75
N GLU A 253 -27.94 -2.74 22.84
CA GLU A 253 -28.77 -3.94 22.64
C GLU A 253 -27.93 -5.13 22.18
N TRP A 254 -27.01 -4.90 21.24
CA TRP A 254 -26.09 -5.93 20.74
C TRP A 254 -25.28 -6.53 21.89
N LEU A 255 -24.61 -5.70 22.69
CA LEU A 255 -23.75 -6.14 23.79
C LEU A 255 -24.55 -6.78 24.93
N ALA A 256 -25.76 -6.32 25.22
CA ALA A 256 -26.64 -6.90 26.23
C ALA A 256 -27.18 -8.30 25.87
N SER A 257 -27.18 -8.65 24.57
CA SER A 257 -27.55 -9.98 24.07
C SER A 257 -26.30 -10.85 23.81
N ASP A 258 -26.46 -12.03 23.20
CA ASP A 258 -25.35 -12.83 22.65
C ASP A 258 -25.22 -12.73 21.11
N LYS A 259 -25.86 -11.72 20.48
CA LYS A 259 -25.74 -11.50 19.03
C LYS A 259 -24.27 -11.41 18.58
N GLY A 260 -23.95 -12.07 17.48
CA GLY A 260 -22.58 -12.17 16.96
C GLY A 260 -21.65 -13.09 17.73
N GLY A 261 -22.09 -13.64 18.87
CA GLY A 261 -21.27 -14.44 19.78
C GLY A 261 -20.81 -15.76 19.16
N LYS A 262 -21.74 -16.49 18.54
CA LYS A 262 -21.44 -17.74 17.85
C LYS A 262 -20.48 -17.52 16.69
N GLU A 263 -20.71 -16.49 15.89
CA GLU A 263 -19.89 -16.16 14.72
C GLU A 263 -18.45 -15.83 15.11
N VAL A 264 -18.24 -15.06 16.19
CA VAL A 264 -16.88 -14.73 16.64
C VAL A 264 -16.15 -15.94 17.21
N ASP A 265 -16.86 -16.83 17.91
CA ASP A 265 -16.26 -18.04 18.49
C ASP A 265 -15.87 -19.04 17.39
N GLU A 266 -16.72 -19.21 16.37
CA GLU A 266 -16.44 -20.06 15.20
C GLU A 266 -15.28 -19.49 14.37
N GLU A 267 -15.26 -18.19 14.07
CA GLU A 267 -14.16 -17.57 13.33
C GLU A 267 -12.83 -17.63 14.11
N ALA A 268 -12.87 -17.45 15.43
CA ALA A 268 -11.68 -17.55 16.27
C ALA A 268 -11.11 -18.98 16.30
N GLY A 269 -11.99 -19.98 16.33
CA GLY A 269 -11.59 -21.40 16.25
C GLY A 269 -11.00 -21.79 14.89
N ALA A 270 -11.45 -21.13 13.81
CA ALA A 270 -11.01 -21.40 12.44
C ALA A 270 -9.79 -20.56 11.99
N ALA A 271 -9.25 -19.69 12.84
CA ALA A 271 -8.19 -18.76 12.43
C ALA A 271 -6.88 -19.47 12.03
N HIS A 272 -6.60 -20.67 12.55
CA HIS A 272 -5.42 -21.50 12.24
C HIS A 272 -4.07 -20.74 12.20
N VAL A 273 -3.89 -19.73 13.07
CA VAL A 273 -2.63 -18.99 13.24
C VAL A 273 -2.06 -19.20 14.63
N ASN A 274 -0.73 -19.24 14.74
CA ASN A 274 -0.01 -19.42 16.01
C ASN A 274 0.20 -18.13 16.80
N GLY A 275 -0.21 -16.98 16.25
CA GLY A 275 -0.02 -15.68 16.88
C GLY A 275 -0.57 -14.54 16.03
N VAL A 276 -0.73 -13.39 16.68
CA VAL A 276 -1.30 -12.16 16.10
C VAL A 276 -0.37 -10.95 16.27
N PRO A 277 -0.42 -9.96 15.36
CA PRO A 277 -1.27 -9.91 14.18
C PRO A 277 -0.79 -10.86 13.06
N ASN A 278 -1.73 -11.35 12.26
CA ASN A 278 -1.43 -12.09 11.04
C ASN A 278 -2.23 -11.48 9.88
N TYR A 279 -1.59 -11.33 8.72
CA TYR A 279 -2.18 -10.73 7.54
C TYR A 279 -2.12 -11.71 6.38
N ARG A 280 -3.21 -11.81 5.61
CA ARG A 280 -3.28 -12.64 4.40
C ARG A 280 -3.81 -11.82 3.22
N VAL A 281 -3.10 -11.90 2.10
CA VAL A 281 -3.48 -11.29 0.82
C VAL A 281 -3.33 -12.35 -0.27
N GLY A 282 -4.45 -12.93 -0.70
CA GLY A 282 -4.45 -14.13 -1.54
C GLY A 282 -3.67 -15.27 -0.87
N LYS A 283 -2.60 -15.74 -1.53
CA LYS A 283 -1.71 -16.80 -1.01
C LYS A 283 -0.58 -16.28 -0.10
N TYR A 284 -0.36 -14.97 -0.02
CA TYR A 284 0.75 -14.40 0.73
C TYR A 284 0.35 -14.09 2.17
N THR A 285 1.23 -14.39 3.11
CA THR A 285 1.00 -14.18 4.55
C THR A 285 2.11 -13.36 5.19
N VAL A 286 1.75 -12.50 6.14
CA VAL A 286 2.68 -11.74 7.00
C VAL A 286 2.35 -12.02 8.45
N GLY A 287 3.34 -12.51 9.21
CA GLY A 287 3.22 -12.67 10.65
C GLY A 287 3.86 -11.50 11.41
N GLY A 288 3.15 -11.00 12.42
CA GLY A 288 3.62 -9.98 13.35
C GLY A 288 3.51 -8.55 12.83
N ALA A 289 3.93 -7.61 13.68
CA ALA A 289 3.90 -6.17 13.40
C ALA A 289 5.07 -5.75 12.49
N GLN A 290 5.15 -6.32 11.29
CA GLN A 290 6.22 -6.02 10.32
C GLN A 290 6.21 -4.54 9.91
N ALA A 291 7.36 -4.05 9.45
CA ALA A 291 7.50 -2.71 8.93
C ALA A 291 6.72 -2.54 7.59
N PRO A 292 6.35 -1.30 7.22
CA PRO A 292 5.57 -1.03 5.99
C PRO A 292 6.14 -1.68 4.72
N GLU A 293 7.46 -1.80 4.61
CA GLU A 293 8.16 -2.35 3.45
C GLU A 293 7.83 -3.82 3.21
N ALA A 294 7.54 -4.59 4.27
CA ALA A 294 7.14 -5.99 4.13
C ALA A 294 5.76 -6.12 3.44
N PHE A 295 4.83 -5.22 3.77
CA PHE A 295 3.51 -5.17 3.13
C PHE A 295 3.61 -4.71 1.68
N LEU A 296 4.39 -3.66 1.39
CA LEU A 296 4.62 -3.18 0.03
C LEU A 296 5.17 -4.27 -0.90
N LYS A 297 6.13 -5.07 -0.41
CA LYS A 297 6.66 -6.22 -1.16
C LYS A 297 5.55 -7.22 -1.54
N ILE A 298 4.58 -7.44 -0.66
CA ILE A 298 3.47 -8.37 -0.92
C ILE A 298 2.44 -7.77 -1.85
N PHE A 299 2.09 -6.50 -1.72
CA PHE A 299 1.17 -5.83 -2.65
C PHE A 299 1.72 -5.87 -4.08
N ASN A 300 3.01 -5.60 -4.25
CA ASN A 300 3.69 -5.69 -5.55
C ASN A 300 3.67 -7.12 -6.11
N LYS A 301 3.99 -8.13 -5.28
CA LYS A 301 3.93 -9.54 -5.70
C LYS A 301 2.53 -9.98 -6.10
N TYR A 302 1.53 -9.58 -5.32
CA TYR A 302 0.13 -9.91 -5.58
C TYR A 302 -0.36 -9.28 -6.89
N LYS A 303 -0.07 -7.98 -7.12
CA LYS A 303 -0.45 -7.31 -8.38
C LYS A 303 0.26 -7.92 -9.59
N ALA A 304 1.55 -8.23 -9.49
CA ALA A 304 2.29 -8.91 -10.56
C ALA A 304 1.67 -10.27 -10.91
N ALA A 305 1.36 -11.08 -9.89
CA ALA A 305 0.71 -12.38 -10.08
C ALA A 305 -0.69 -12.24 -10.71
N GLU A 306 -1.46 -11.21 -10.31
CA GLU A 306 -2.78 -10.93 -10.90
C GLU A 306 -2.69 -10.52 -12.38
N ASN A 307 -1.61 -9.84 -12.75
CA ASN A 307 -1.31 -9.46 -14.14
C ASN A 307 -0.75 -10.64 -14.98
N GLY A 308 -0.55 -11.82 -14.38
CA GLY A 308 0.04 -12.97 -15.04
C GLY A 308 1.55 -12.87 -15.25
N GLU A 309 2.23 -11.98 -14.52
CA GLU A 309 3.69 -11.83 -14.57
C GLU A 309 4.37 -12.96 -13.77
N PRO A 310 5.47 -13.54 -14.27
CA PRO A 310 6.21 -14.56 -13.53
C PRO A 310 6.77 -13.99 -12.23
N GLU A 311 6.65 -14.75 -11.13
CA GLU A 311 7.24 -14.39 -9.84
C GLU A 311 8.77 -14.25 -9.98
N GLY A 312 9.29 -13.01 -10.01
CA GLY A 312 10.73 -12.73 -10.07
C GLY A 312 11.18 -11.65 -11.05
N TRP A 313 10.30 -11.16 -11.94
CA TRP A 313 10.68 -10.18 -12.97
C TRP A 313 10.93 -8.74 -12.48
N GLY A 314 10.65 -8.44 -11.21
CA GLY A 314 10.85 -7.11 -10.62
C GLY A 314 12.27 -6.78 -10.16
N SER A 315 13.26 -7.66 -10.34
CA SER A 315 14.62 -7.47 -9.81
C SER A 315 15.61 -6.79 -10.78
N CYS A 316 15.21 -6.46 -12.01
CA CYS A 316 16.15 -5.98 -13.04
C CYS A 316 16.24 -4.45 -13.19
N MET A 317 15.58 -3.65 -12.35
CA MET A 317 15.81 -2.21 -12.31
C MET A 317 16.68 -1.85 -11.11
N GLY A 318 18.00 -1.90 -11.30
CA GLY A 318 18.98 -1.43 -10.32
C GLY A 318 20.22 -2.31 -10.19
N GLN A 319 21.03 -2.39 -11.25
CA GLN A 319 22.47 -2.63 -11.17
C GLN A 319 23.17 -1.69 -12.14
#